data_AF-A0A2D8M850-F1
#
_entry.id   AF-A0A2D8M850-F1
#
_cell.length_a   1.000
_cell.length_b   1.000
_cell.length_c   1.000
_cell.angle_alpha   90.00
_cell.angle_beta   90.00
_cell.angle_gamma   90.00
#
_symmetry.space_group_name_H-M   'P 1'
#
loop_
_entity.id
_entity.type
_entity.pdbx_description
1 polymer ?
#
loop_
_entity_poly.entity_id
_entity_poly.type
_entity_poly.pdbx_seq_one_letter_code
_entity_poly.pdbx_strand_id
1 'polypeptide(L)'
;MASLGRVLSAHVVDSEGTFSDQIDVVVFDRQYSPFIFSFQGQTVVLAESVYAVFECKQSIDAGMVRYAKEKISSVRSLHRASLPIPHAGGEYPPKPLQHILGGLLTLESGWSPALGEPLERALLEGPAGSRLDLGCVAAHGIFSCDEDGCGTITPMGKPATAFLFELIARLQEKATVPMIDVRAYARWLDVASA
;
A
#
# COMPACT_ATOMS: atom_id res chain seq x y z
N MET A 1 -18.15 4.91 -12.79
CA MET A 1 -17.29 3.95 -12.07
C MET A 1 -15.86 4.24 -12.52
N ALA A 2 -15.13 5.07 -11.77
CA ALA A 2 -13.77 5.45 -12.13
C ALA A 2 -12.80 4.37 -11.63
N SER A 3 -12.49 3.39 -12.48
CA SER A 3 -11.19 2.71 -12.41
C SER A 3 -10.31 3.41 -13.47
N LEU A 4 -8.99 3.49 -13.37
CA LEU A 4 -8.08 2.40 -13.07
C LEU A 4 -6.98 2.88 -12.13
N GLY A 5 -7.04 2.44 -10.87
CA GLY A 5 -5.81 2.29 -10.10
C GLY A 5 -4.82 1.46 -10.93
N ARG A 6 -3.57 1.88 -11.00
CA ARG A 6 -2.51 1.12 -11.67
C ARG A 6 -1.75 0.28 -10.66
N VAL A 7 -1.11 -0.77 -11.18
CA VAL A 7 -0.27 -1.68 -10.40
C VAL A 7 1.09 -1.82 -11.07
N LEU A 8 2.16 -1.61 -10.31
CA LEU A 8 3.56 -1.76 -10.75
C LEU A 8 4.51 -1.90 -9.55
N SER A 9 5.75 -2.31 -9.81
CA SER A 9 6.84 -2.18 -8.83
C SER A 9 7.46 -0.79 -8.91
N ALA A 10 7.63 -0.14 -7.76
CA ALA A 10 8.19 1.20 -7.66
C ALA A 10 8.76 1.49 -6.27
N HIS A 11 9.56 2.56 -6.20
CA HIS A 11 9.77 3.31 -4.96
C HIS A 11 8.64 4.33 -4.80
N VAL A 12 8.30 4.67 -3.56
CA VAL A 12 7.37 5.75 -3.24
C VAL A 12 8.17 6.93 -2.71
N VAL A 13 7.81 8.16 -3.11
CA VAL A 13 8.49 9.38 -2.69
C VAL A 13 7.50 10.39 -2.14
N ASP A 14 7.92 11.17 -1.15
CA ASP A 14 7.19 12.34 -0.66
C ASP A 14 7.78 13.69 -1.10
N SER A 15 7.06 14.77 -0.82
CA SER A 15 7.50 16.13 -1.16
C SER A 15 8.68 16.63 -0.31
N GLU A 16 9.05 15.91 0.75
CA GLU A 16 10.23 16.19 1.58
C GLU A 16 11.50 15.50 1.05
N GLY A 17 11.39 14.78 -0.08
CA GLY A 17 12.51 14.10 -0.74
C GLY A 17 12.87 12.75 -0.12
N THR A 18 12.01 12.21 0.76
CA THR A 18 12.20 10.90 1.37
C THR A 18 11.64 9.82 0.45
N PHE A 19 12.39 8.72 0.32
CA PHE A 19 11.99 7.55 -0.47
C PHE A 19 11.68 6.36 0.46
N SER A 20 10.67 5.59 0.09
CA SER A 20 10.46 4.25 0.65
C SER A 20 11.51 3.27 0.15
N ASP A 21 11.52 2.06 0.70
CA ASP A 21 12.14 0.93 0.01
C ASP A 21 11.44 0.63 -1.32
N GLN A 22 12.08 -0.14 -2.20
CA GLN A 22 11.40 -0.67 -3.37
C GLN A 22 10.24 -1.57 -2.95
N ILE A 23 9.06 -1.36 -3.53
CA ILE A 23 7.87 -2.17 -3.29
C ILE A 23 7.57 -3.02 -4.53
N ASP A 24 7.26 -4.29 -4.32
CA ASP A 24 6.96 -5.23 -5.41
C ASP A 24 5.65 -4.88 -6.13
N VAL A 25 4.62 -4.51 -5.35
CA VAL A 25 3.29 -4.19 -5.87
C VAL A 25 2.77 -2.92 -5.20
N VAL A 26 2.71 -1.84 -5.97
CA VAL A 26 2.06 -0.59 -5.56
C VAL A 26 0.76 -0.41 -6.31
N VAL A 27 -0.35 -0.27 -5.59
CA VAL A 27 -1.66 0.10 -6.13
C VAL A 27 -1.87 1.60 -5.89
N PHE A 28 -2.01 2.37 -6.95
CA PHE A 28 -2.03 3.84 -6.86
C PHE A 28 -2.96 4.48 -7.88
N ASP A 29 -3.39 5.70 -7.57
CA ASP A 29 -4.18 6.54 -8.45
C ASP A 29 -3.32 7.10 -9.60
N ARG A 30 -3.81 7.00 -10.83
CA ARG A 30 -3.20 7.69 -11.99
C ARG A 30 -4.11 8.75 -12.59
N GLN A 31 -5.38 8.79 -12.19
CA GLN A 31 -6.34 9.71 -12.78
C GLN A 31 -6.07 11.16 -12.34
N TYR A 32 -5.79 11.36 -11.06
CA TYR A 32 -5.52 12.65 -10.44
C TYR A 32 -4.03 12.82 -10.07
N SER A 33 -3.25 11.74 -10.16
CA SER A 33 -1.81 11.74 -9.90
C SER A 33 -1.05 11.30 -11.17
N PRO A 34 -0.92 12.17 -12.19
CA PRO A 34 -0.39 11.75 -13.49
C PRO A 34 1.13 11.49 -13.48
N PHE A 35 1.85 11.93 -12.44
CA PHE A 35 3.30 11.85 -12.38
C PHE A 35 3.77 10.48 -11.88
N ILE A 36 4.32 9.70 -12.81
CA ILE A 36 5.18 8.58 -12.54
C ILE A 36 6.55 8.99 -13.06
N PHE A 37 7.55 9.05 -12.19
CA PHE A 37 8.90 9.40 -12.62
C PHE A 37 9.67 8.12 -12.94
N SER A 38 10.51 8.18 -13.97
CA SER A 38 11.62 7.25 -14.11
C SER A 38 12.87 7.96 -13.63
N PHE A 39 13.42 7.53 -12.49
CA PHE A 39 14.65 8.08 -11.93
C PHE A 39 15.69 6.97 -11.87
N GLN A 40 16.85 7.16 -12.52
CA GLN A 40 17.92 6.16 -12.61
C GLN A 40 17.43 4.76 -13.06
N GLY A 41 16.44 4.72 -13.97
CA GLY A 41 15.86 3.47 -14.47
C GLY A 41 14.85 2.80 -13.53
N GLN A 42 14.53 3.42 -12.39
CA GLN A 42 13.52 2.94 -11.46
C GLN A 42 12.24 3.76 -11.56
N THR A 43 11.10 3.09 -11.40
CA THR A 43 9.79 3.74 -11.35
C THR A 43 9.58 4.34 -9.96
N VAL A 44 9.13 5.58 -9.89
CA VAL A 44 8.82 6.29 -8.65
C VAL A 44 7.40 6.84 -8.70
N VAL A 45 6.65 6.63 -7.61
CA VAL A 45 5.28 7.11 -7.45
C VAL A 45 5.15 8.03 -6.23
N LEU A 46 4.24 8.99 -6.29
CA LEU A 46 4.01 9.95 -5.20
C LEU A 46 3.26 9.31 -4.03
N ALA A 47 3.66 9.59 -2.79
CA ALA A 47 3.06 9.01 -1.59
C ALA A 47 1.55 9.27 -1.48
N GLU A 48 1.07 10.45 -1.89
CA GLU A 48 -0.35 10.81 -1.88
C GLU A 48 -1.18 9.96 -2.84
N SER A 49 -0.58 9.42 -3.89
CA SER A 49 -1.26 8.62 -4.92
C SER A 49 -1.52 7.17 -4.48
N VAL A 50 -0.84 6.70 -3.44
CA VAL A 50 -0.84 5.29 -3.05
C VAL A 50 -2.13 4.90 -2.30
N TYR A 51 -2.76 3.81 -2.75
CA TYR A 51 -3.88 3.16 -2.07
C TYR A 51 -3.44 1.95 -1.25
N ALA A 52 -2.57 1.11 -1.84
CA ALA A 52 -2.11 -0.12 -1.22
C ALA A 52 -0.68 -0.49 -1.68
N VAL A 53 0.05 -1.18 -0.82
CA VAL A 53 1.39 -1.72 -1.09
C VAL A 53 1.49 -3.16 -0.61
N PHE A 54 2.12 -4.01 -1.42
CA PHE A 54 2.35 -5.40 -1.09
C PHE A 54 3.78 -5.82 -1.38
N GLU A 55 4.29 -6.65 -0.48
CA GLU A 55 5.52 -7.41 -0.69
C GLU A 55 5.17 -8.82 -1.22
N CYS A 56 5.98 -9.35 -2.13
CA CYS A 56 5.80 -10.66 -2.73
C CYS A 56 6.96 -11.59 -2.36
N LYS A 57 6.66 -12.75 -1.78
CA LYS A 57 7.67 -13.77 -1.43
C LYS A 57 7.19 -15.17 -1.79
N GLN A 58 8.12 -16.13 -1.87
CA GLN A 58 7.75 -17.50 -2.21
C GLN A 58 6.91 -18.16 -1.09
N SER A 59 7.34 -17.99 0.15
CA SER A 59 6.71 -18.59 1.33
C SER A 59 6.59 -17.55 2.43
N ILE A 60 5.50 -17.62 3.20
CA ILE A 60 5.35 -16.82 4.41
C ILE A 60 6.01 -17.51 5.60
N ASP A 61 6.73 -16.74 6.42
CA ASP A 61 7.27 -17.13 7.72
C ASP A 61 7.44 -15.86 8.60
N ALA A 62 7.95 -16.01 9.82
CA ALA A 62 8.10 -14.88 10.74
C ALA A 62 9.06 -13.80 10.20
N GLY A 63 10.10 -14.21 9.48
CA GLY A 63 11.07 -13.30 8.87
C GLY A 63 10.44 -12.52 7.72
N MET A 64 9.68 -13.20 6.85
CA MET A 64 8.99 -12.57 5.72
C MET A 64 7.86 -11.65 6.17
N VAL A 65 7.15 -12.00 7.25
CA VAL A 65 6.16 -11.09 7.88
C VAL A 65 6.86 -9.82 8.36
N ARG A 66 7.96 -9.95 9.12
CA ARG A 66 8.72 -8.78 9.59
C ARG A 66 9.26 -7.92 8.45
N TYR A 67 9.81 -8.56 7.43
CA TYR A 67 10.34 -7.89 6.24
C TYR A 67 9.25 -7.09 5.51
N ALA A 68 8.07 -7.69 5.29
CA ALA A 68 6.94 -6.99 4.69
C ALA A 68 6.48 -5.80 5.55
N LYS A 69 6.43 -5.97 6.87
CA LYS A 69 6.09 -4.90 7.82
C LYS A 69 7.03 -3.70 7.69
N GLU A 70 8.33 -3.94 7.61
CA GLU A 70 9.35 -2.90 7.42
C GLU A 70 9.15 -2.15 6.10
N LYS A 71 8.99 -2.88 4.98
CA LYS A 71 8.69 -2.30 3.65
C LYS A 71 7.46 -1.40 3.69
N ILE A 72 6.36 -1.87 4.28
CA ILE A 72 5.09 -1.14 4.36
C ILE A 72 5.22 0.08 5.28
N SER A 73 5.93 -0.06 6.40
CA SER A 73 6.23 1.07 7.27
C SER A 73 7.02 2.16 6.56
N SER A 74 7.99 1.82 5.70
CA SER A 74 8.75 2.80 4.93
C SER A 74 7.89 3.67 4.02
N VAL A 75 6.76 3.15 3.53
CA VAL A 75 5.79 3.90 2.72
C VAL A 75 4.87 4.73 3.61
N ARG A 76 4.42 4.17 4.74
CA ARG A 76 3.48 4.85 5.66
C ARG A 76 4.12 5.99 6.45
N SER A 77 5.44 5.98 6.61
CA SER A 77 6.19 7.06 7.24
C SER A 77 6.36 8.28 6.33
N LEU A 78 6.08 8.17 5.03
CA LEU A 78 6.24 9.25 4.08
C LEU A 78 5.24 10.38 4.33
N HIS A 79 5.71 11.61 4.15
CA HIS A 79 4.88 12.80 4.21
C HIS A 79 3.83 12.77 3.11
N ARG A 80 2.59 13.15 3.42
CA ARG A 80 1.50 13.27 2.44
C ARG A 80 0.74 14.56 2.65
N ALA A 81 0.70 15.39 1.60
CA ALA A 81 -0.10 16.60 1.59
C ALA A 81 -1.56 16.29 1.20
N SER A 82 -2.48 17.17 1.61
CA SER A 82 -3.86 17.17 1.15
C SER A 82 -4.32 18.61 1.00
N LEU A 83 -4.59 19.04 -0.22
CA LEU A 83 -5.12 20.36 -0.52
C LEU A 83 -6.66 20.35 -0.48
N PRO A 84 -7.30 21.52 -0.27
CA PRO A 84 -8.72 21.69 -0.55
C PRO A 84 -9.04 21.29 -1.99
N ILE A 85 -10.25 20.77 -2.24
CA ILE A 85 -10.64 20.24 -3.55
C ILE A 85 -11.65 21.19 -4.19
N PRO A 86 -11.28 21.94 -5.25
CA PRO A 86 -12.22 22.74 -6.01
C PRO A 86 -13.21 21.84 -6.77
N HIS A 87 -14.50 22.18 -6.74
CA HIS A 87 -15.53 21.49 -7.49
C HIS A 87 -16.61 22.48 -7.99
N ALA A 88 -17.54 22.00 -8.81
CA ALA A 88 -18.54 22.87 -9.44
C ALA A 88 -19.43 23.66 -8.45
N GLY A 89 -19.54 23.21 -7.20
CA GLY A 89 -20.36 23.82 -6.16
C GLY A 89 -19.58 24.66 -5.14
N GLY A 90 -18.27 24.83 -5.31
CA GLY A 90 -17.41 25.52 -4.34
C GLY A 90 -16.10 24.77 -4.10
N GLU A 91 -15.73 24.62 -2.84
CA GLU A 91 -14.48 23.98 -2.42
C GLU A 91 -14.76 23.06 -1.22
N TYR A 92 -14.29 21.81 -1.31
CA TYR A 92 -14.26 20.92 -0.16
C TYR A 92 -12.99 21.16 0.66
N PRO A 93 -13.06 21.04 2.00
CA PRO A 93 -11.86 21.09 2.83
C PRO A 93 -10.89 19.94 2.44
N PRO A 94 -9.61 20.04 2.82
CA PRO A 94 -8.64 18.97 2.63
C PRO A 94 -9.17 17.62 3.08
N LYS A 95 -9.09 16.61 2.20
CA LYS A 95 -9.50 15.24 2.54
C LYS A 95 -8.58 14.70 3.65
N PRO A 96 -9.11 14.09 4.72
CA PRO A 96 -8.29 13.33 5.66
C PRO A 96 -7.44 12.29 4.94
N LEU A 97 -6.18 12.14 5.37
CA LEU A 97 -5.26 11.18 4.77
C LEU A 97 -5.77 9.77 5.01
N GLN A 98 -6.00 9.05 3.91
CA GLN A 98 -6.44 7.67 3.98
C GLN A 98 -5.32 6.74 4.45
N HIS A 99 -5.68 5.73 5.23
CA HIS A 99 -4.77 4.63 5.55
C HIS A 99 -4.33 3.90 4.27
N ILE A 100 -3.03 3.71 4.09
CA ILE A 100 -2.46 2.92 2.98
C ILE A 100 -2.52 1.45 3.39
N LEU A 101 -3.22 0.63 2.61
CA LEU A 101 -3.27 -0.80 2.85
C LEU A 101 -1.89 -1.42 2.66
N GLY A 102 -1.47 -2.24 3.60
CA GLY A 102 -0.22 -2.99 3.54
C GLY A 102 -0.49 -4.48 3.51
N GLY A 103 0.27 -5.25 2.75
CA GLY A 103 0.08 -6.68 2.72
C GLY A 103 1.27 -7.52 2.26
N LEU A 104 1.09 -8.83 2.37
CA LEU A 104 2.07 -9.83 1.97
C LEU A 104 1.39 -10.88 1.09
N LEU A 105 1.98 -11.13 -0.08
CA LEU A 105 1.54 -12.10 -1.07
C LEU A 105 2.57 -13.22 -1.18
N THR A 106 2.11 -14.46 -0.97
CA THR A 106 2.98 -15.64 -1.00
C THR A 106 2.29 -16.82 -1.68
N LEU A 107 3.09 -17.79 -2.12
CA LEU A 107 2.55 -19.04 -2.67
C LEU A 107 2.29 -20.05 -1.56
N GLU A 108 3.27 -20.26 -0.68
CA GLU A 108 3.27 -21.30 0.36
C GLU A 108 3.45 -20.72 1.78
N SER A 109 3.36 -21.58 2.79
CA SER A 109 3.68 -21.24 4.18
C SER A 109 4.81 -22.11 4.72
N GLY A 110 5.72 -21.49 5.46
CA GLY A 110 6.78 -22.17 6.20
C GLY A 110 6.27 -22.81 7.50
N TRP A 111 5.02 -22.55 7.88
CA TRP A 111 4.39 -23.14 9.05
C TRP A 111 3.45 -24.30 8.69
N SER A 112 3.24 -25.18 9.67
CA SER A 112 2.23 -26.24 9.62
C SER A 112 1.50 -26.28 10.97
N PRO A 113 0.20 -25.92 11.05
CA PRO A 113 -0.67 -25.52 9.93
C PRO A 113 -0.29 -24.15 9.34
N ALA A 114 -0.52 -23.99 8.03
CA ALA A 114 -0.06 -22.86 7.24
C ALA A 114 -0.60 -21.50 7.69
N LEU A 115 -1.85 -21.46 8.17
CA LEU A 115 -2.55 -20.28 8.68
C LEU A 115 -2.90 -20.45 10.18
N GLY A 116 -1.95 -21.01 10.94
CA GLY A 116 -2.12 -21.26 12.37
C GLY A 116 -1.71 -20.10 13.28
N GLU A 117 -1.73 -20.38 14.59
CA GLU A 117 -1.32 -19.47 15.66
C GLU A 117 0.05 -18.79 15.43
N PRO A 118 1.10 -19.45 14.88
CA PRO A 118 2.37 -18.78 14.61
C PRO A 118 2.25 -17.60 13.64
N LEU A 119 1.40 -17.72 12.61
CA LEU A 119 1.12 -16.62 11.69
C LEU A 119 0.39 -15.50 12.40
N GLU A 120 -0.68 -15.81 13.13
CA GLU A 120 -1.47 -14.82 13.86
C GLU A 120 -0.60 -14.01 14.83
N ARG A 121 0.26 -14.68 15.59
CA ARG A 121 1.22 -14.03 16.49
C ARG A 121 2.17 -13.12 15.72
N ALA A 122 2.76 -13.60 14.63
CA ALA A 122 3.66 -12.79 13.80
C ALA A 122 2.95 -11.57 13.20
N LEU A 123 1.65 -11.66 12.87
CA LEU A 123 0.84 -10.56 12.37
C LEU A 123 0.51 -9.52 13.44
N LEU A 124 0.26 -9.95 14.69
CA LEU A 124 -0.07 -9.07 15.81
C LEU A 124 1.16 -8.38 16.45
N GLU A 125 2.36 -8.91 16.27
CA GLU A 125 3.60 -8.33 16.82
C GLU A 125 4.00 -7.00 16.15
N GLY A 126 4.56 -6.05 16.90
CA GLY A 126 5.11 -4.80 16.37
C GLY A 126 4.17 -3.60 16.45
N PRO A 127 4.64 -2.40 16.03
CA PRO A 127 3.87 -1.17 16.18
C PRO A 127 2.71 -1.09 15.18
N ALA A 128 1.63 -0.37 15.54
CA ALA A 128 0.43 -0.21 14.72
C ALA A 128 0.72 0.26 13.28
N GLY A 129 1.69 1.17 13.10
CA GLY A 129 2.10 1.67 11.78
C GLY A 129 2.66 0.60 10.83
N SER A 130 3.06 -0.56 11.36
CA SER A 130 3.62 -1.67 10.59
C SER A 130 2.61 -2.76 10.23
N ARG A 131 1.34 -2.64 10.65
CA ARG A 131 0.31 -3.67 10.45
C ARG A 131 0.17 -4.10 8.98
N LEU A 132 0.13 -5.41 8.74
CA LEU A 132 -0.31 -5.97 7.46
C LEU A 132 -1.84 -6.09 7.50
N ASP A 133 -2.55 -5.34 6.67
CA ASP A 133 -4.02 -5.31 6.70
C ASP A 133 -4.64 -6.50 5.96
N LEU A 134 -3.99 -6.99 4.90
CA LEU A 134 -4.52 -8.05 4.04
C LEU A 134 -3.37 -8.84 3.41
N GLY A 135 -3.48 -10.15 3.32
CA GLY A 135 -2.52 -10.96 2.59
C GLY A 135 -3.09 -12.26 2.05
N CYS A 136 -2.33 -12.88 1.16
CA CYS A 136 -2.70 -14.11 0.48
C CYS A 136 -1.55 -15.10 0.54
N VAL A 137 -1.85 -16.30 1.01
CA VAL A 137 -1.01 -17.49 0.88
C VAL A 137 -1.71 -18.39 -0.13
N ALA A 138 -1.29 -18.33 -1.39
CA ALA A 138 -2.08 -18.81 -2.53
C ALA A 138 -2.53 -20.28 -2.42
N ALA A 139 -1.71 -21.14 -1.79
CA ALA A 139 -2.03 -22.54 -1.57
C ALA A 139 -2.95 -22.79 -0.35
N HIS A 140 -3.07 -21.83 0.58
CA HIS A 140 -3.63 -22.09 1.92
C HIS A 140 -4.81 -21.19 2.31
N GLY A 141 -4.85 -19.94 1.85
CA GLY A 141 -5.92 -19.00 2.20
C GLY A 141 -5.46 -17.55 2.27
N ILE A 142 -6.23 -16.71 2.95
CA ILE A 142 -5.96 -15.28 3.11
C ILE A 142 -5.97 -14.93 4.61
N PHE A 143 -5.33 -13.83 4.96
CA PHE A 143 -5.44 -13.23 6.28
C PHE A 143 -5.84 -11.76 6.15
N SER A 144 -6.53 -11.27 7.17
CA SER A 144 -7.01 -9.90 7.28
C SER A 144 -6.71 -9.40 8.68
N CYS A 145 -6.18 -8.18 8.81
CA CYS A 145 -6.06 -7.49 10.08
C CYS A 145 -6.60 -6.07 10.00
N ASP A 146 -7.13 -5.60 11.12
CA ASP A 146 -7.62 -4.25 11.34
C ASP A 146 -7.18 -3.74 12.72
N GLU A 147 -7.93 -2.83 13.33
CA GLU A 147 -7.65 -2.32 14.67
C GLU A 147 -8.14 -3.27 15.77
N ASP A 148 -9.12 -4.13 15.47
CA ASP A 148 -9.75 -5.05 16.42
C ASP A 148 -9.02 -6.41 16.48
N GLY A 149 -8.22 -6.74 15.47
CA GLY A 149 -7.33 -7.89 15.50
C GLY A 149 -6.93 -8.43 14.13
N CYS A 150 -6.57 -9.71 14.09
CA CYS A 150 -6.26 -10.44 12.87
C CYS A 150 -7.13 -11.69 12.78
N GLY A 151 -7.56 -12.02 11.56
CA GLY A 151 -8.30 -13.25 11.25
C GLY A 151 -7.81 -13.90 9.97
N THR A 152 -7.96 -15.21 9.89
CA THR A 152 -7.60 -16.02 8.71
C THR A 152 -8.84 -16.62 8.07
N ILE A 153 -8.89 -16.63 6.74
CA ILE A 153 -9.97 -17.20 5.97
C ILE A 153 -9.38 -18.20 4.97
N THR A 154 -9.91 -19.43 4.99
CA THR A 154 -9.55 -20.48 4.03
C THR A 154 -10.70 -20.67 3.04
N PRO A 155 -10.79 -19.86 1.97
CA PRO A 155 -11.84 -20.03 0.97
C PRO A 155 -11.65 -21.36 0.24
N MET A 156 -12.75 -22.06 -0.08
CA MET A 156 -12.72 -23.34 -0.79
C MET A 156 -12.02 -23.25 -2.15
N GLY A 157 -10.71 -23.53 -2.17
CA GLY A 157 -9.88 -23.67 -3.36
C GLY A 157 -9.58 -22.40 -4.17
N LYS A 158 -9.94 -21.20 -3.68
CA LYS A 158 -9.70 -19.93 -4.41
C LYS A 158 -9.12 -18.79 -3.56
N PRO A 159 -7.99 -18.97 -2.84
CA PRO A 159 -7.39 -17.90 -2.02
C PRO A 159 -7.11 -16.60 -2.79
N ALA A 160 -6.49 -16.69 -3.96
CA ALA A 160 -6.17 -15.50 -4.75
C ALA A 160 -7.41 -14.72 -5.21
N THR A 161 -8.51 -15.41 -5.54
CA THR A 161 -9.77 -14.75 -5.92
C THR A 161 -10.43 -14.09 -4.70
N ALA A 162 -10.43 -14.77 -3.55
CA ALA A 162 -10.95 -14.19 -2.32
C ALA A 162 -10.16 -12.94 -1.91
N PHE A 163 -8.82 -13.01 -1.98
CA PHE A 163 -7.95 -11.86 -1.78
C PHE A 163 -8.31 -10.70 -2.71
N LEU A 164 -8.48 -10.98 -4.01
CA LEU A 164 -8.81 -9.93 -4.99
C LEU A 164 -10.15 -9.26 -4.67
N PHE A 165 -11.18 -10.02 -4.32
CA PHE A 165 -12.49 -9.47 -3.97
C PHE A 165 -12.44 -8.64 -2.69
N GLU A 166 -11.74 -9.13 -1.67
CA GLU A 166 -11.55 -8.41 -0.43
C GLU A 166 -10.75 -7.11 -0.64
N LEU A 167 -9.69 -7.16 -1.45
CA LEU A 167 -8.92 -5.97 -1.82
C LEU A 167 -9.80 -4.96 -2.56
N ILE A 168 -10.60 -5.40 -3.53
CA ILE A 168 -11.52 -4.51 -4.26
C ILE A 168 -12.52 -3.87 -3.30
N ALA A 169 -13.12 -4.64 -2.37
CA ALA A 169 -14.06 -4.11 -1.39
C ALA A 169 -13.43 -3.00 -0.53
N ARG A 170 -12.25 -3.25 0.03
CA ARG A 170 -11.51 -2.23 0.83
C ARG A 170 -11.09 -1.01 0.03
N LEU A 171 -10.78 -1.19 -1.25
CA LEU A 171 -10.46 -0.08 -2.14
C LEU A 171 -11.71 0.72 -2.52
N GLN A 172 -12.88 0.09 -2.65
CA GLN A 172 -14.15 0.77 -2.93
C GLN A 172 -14.63 1.63 -1.77
N GLU A 173 -14.37 1.20 -0.53
CA GLU A 173 -14.61 2.01 0.68
C GLU A 173 -13.71 3.25 0.74
N LYS A 174 -12.54 3.19 0.09
CA LYS A 174 -11.65 4.34 -0.03
C LYS A 174 -12.11 5.21 -1.20
N ALA A 175 -12.61 6.40 -0.87
CA ALA A 175 -12.78 7.45 -1.87
C ALA A 175 -11.44 7.79 -2.56
N THR A 176 -11.48 8.57 -3.64
CA THR A 176 -10.29 9.01 -4.41
C THR A 176 -9.19 9.59 -3.53
N VAL A 177 -7.91 9.42 -3.91
CA VAL A 177 -6.75 10.01 -3.22
C VAL A 177 -6.93 11.50 -2.87
N PRO A 178 -6.26 12.00 -1.81
CA PRO A 178 -6.25 13.43 -1.50
C PRO A 178 -5.69 14.24 -2.69
N MET A 179 -6.07 15.51 -2.78
CA MET A 179 -5.53 16.40 -3.80
C MET A 179 -4.06 16.71 -3.47
N ILE A 180 -3.17 16.31 -4.38
CA ILE A 180 -1.72 16.46 -4.25
C ILE A 180 -1.33 17.94 -4.35
N ASP A 181 -0.43 18.39 -3.47
CA ASP A 181 0.29 19.64 -3.68
C ASP A 181 1.50 19.44 -4.58
N VAL A 182 1.30 19.50 -5.90
CA VAL A 182 2.38 19.37 -6.88
C VAL A 182 3.45 20.46 -6.71
N ARG A 183 3.10 21.64 -6.17
CA ARG A 183 4.07 22.72 -5.93
C ARG A 183 5.00 22.37 -4.78
N ALA A 184 4.57 21.52 -3.84
CA ALA A 184 5.46 21.02 -2.80
C ALA A 184 6.64 20.25 -3.41
N TYR A 185 6.39 19.45 -4.45
CA TYR A 185 7.42 18.72 -5.21
C TYR A 185 8.26 19.63 -6.12
N ALA A 186 7.71 20.75 -6.59
CA ALA A 186 8.43 21.70 -7.45
C ALA A 186 9.67 22.33 -6.77
N ARG A 187 9.77 22.26 -5.43
CA ARG A 187 10.97 22.68 -4.67
C ARG A 187 12.24 21.93 -5.07
N TRP A 188 12.10 20.74 -5.65
CA TRP A 188 13.20 19.90 -6.12
C TRP A 188 13.58 20.14 -7.59
N LEU A 189 12.89 21.07 -8.26
CA LEU A 189 13.31 21.56 -9.57
C LEU A 189 14.44 22.58 -9.36
N ASP A 190 15.66 22.10 -9.11
CA ASP A 190 16.81 23.00 -9.03
C ASP A 190 16.90 23.83 -10.32
N VAL A 191 16.86 25.15 -10.15
CA VAL A 191 17.32 26.08 -11.17
C VAL A 191 18.84 25.94 -11.17
N ALA A 192 19.39 25.27 -12.18
CA ALA A 192 20.83 25.32 -12.42
C ALA A 192 21.23 26.80 -12.47
N SER A 193 21.97 27.27 -11.47
CA SER A 193 22.62 28.57 -11.52
C SER A 193 23.59 28.53 -12.70
N ALA A 194 23.24 29.27 -13.75
CA ALA A 194 24.08 29.54 -14.90
C ALA A 194 25.39 30.23 -14.51
#